data_AF-A0AAU9KQX7-F1
#
_entry.id   AF-A0AAU9KQX7-F1
#
_cell.length_a   1.000
_cell.length_b   1.000
_cell.length_c   1.000
_cell.angle_alpha   90.00
_cell.angle_beta   90.00
_cell.angle_gamma   90.00
#
_symmetry.space_group_name_H-M   'P 1'
#
loop_
_entity.id
_entity.type
_entity.pdbx_description
1 polymer ?
#
loop_
_entity_poly.entity_id
_entity_poly.type
_entity_poly.pdbx_seq_one_letter_code
_entity_poly.pdbx_strand_id
1 'polypeptide(L)'
;MESIASETETSATESRRYKNSKWKRFVCNYRVVEFAISVLMYGFALFFATIQVAQREIPNIEVQLNSTTSLWARDPTINNKEMAQQVSMVSLIGVGAGAPIIINLFINYALPKFHSVRVIPHDTRDFFLTIVQSTSMATLLTQFTKNLTGRFRPCFYDMCQWNYDVVWDGVTNLCQSASGEKEGRKSFPSGHASFAFATMLVLTLYLLGRSSLNCENRSETMLRGGRKTLKLFLCFIPTFVASWVAVTRTIDNWHHYADILAGSIIGAVSACLSYSYNYSSIYHSQHAGVPLQGYHASSKRNSTTSSSGITYASSDAFGQEGVSRKPTNDHSDYIVNVHHGATRSGN
;
A
#
# COMPACT_ATOMS: atom_id res chain seq x y z
N MET A 1 -32.86 -15.60 50.29
CA MET A 1 -31.81 -14.64 49.89
C MET A 1 -30.89 -15.17 48.79
N GLU A 2 -30.76 -16.48 48.58
CA GLU A 2 -29.90 -17.07 47.52
C GLU A 2 -30.44 -16.94 46.09
N SER A 3 -31.76 -16.87 45.90
CA SER A 3 -32.38 -16.76 44.56
C SER A 3 -32.10 -15.43 43.85
N ILE A 4 -31.98 -14.33 44.60
CA ILE A 4 -31.74 -12.99 44.04
C ILE A 4 -30.28 -12.86 43.58
N ALA A 5 -29.32 -13.46 44.30
CA ALA A 5 -27.90 -13.44 43.92
C ALA A 5 -27.64 -14.14 42.57
N SER A 6 -28.33 -15.26 42.31
CA SER A 6 -28.21 -16.05 41.08
C SER A 6 -28.76 -15.31 39.83
N GLU A 7 -29.87 -14.59 39.96
CA GLU A 7 -30.44 -13.77 38.88
C GLU A 7 -29.56 -12.55 38.54
N THR A 8 -28.89 -11.99 39.56
CA THR A 8 -27.99 -10.85 39.35
C THR A 8 -26.70 -11.26 38.63
N GLU A 9 -26.14 -12.43 38.96
CA GLU A 9 -24.95 -12.98 38.28
C GLU A 9 -25.22 -13.44 36.84
N THR A 10 -26.38 -14.04 36.58
CA THR A 10 -26.79 -14.45 35.22
C THR A 10 -27.01 -13.23 34.31
N SER A 11 -27.69 -12.20 34.80
CA SER A 11 -27.89 -10.93 34.06
C SER A 11 -26.57 -10.18 33.77
N ALA A 12 -25.65 -10.14 34.73
CA ALA A 12 -24.31 -9.56 34.52
C ALA A 12 -23.48 -10.34 33.50
N THR A 13 -23.61 -11.67 33.47
CA THR A 13 -22.91 -12.56 32.55
C THR A 13 -23.48 -12.44 31.13
N GLU A 14 -24.80 -12.36 30.97
CA GLU A 14 -25.45 -12.12 29.67
C GLU A 14 -25.15 -10.72 29.12
N SER A 15 -25.17 -9.69 29.97
CA SER A 15 -24.77 -8.33 29.60
C SER A 15 -23.31 -8.26 29.14
N ARG A 16 -22.39 -8.94 29.84
CA ARG A 16 -20.98 -9.08 29.42
C ARG A 16 -20.86 -9.85 28.10
N ARG A 17 -21.59 -10.96 27.93
CA ARG A 17 -21.58 -11.77 26.70
C ARG A 17 -22.13 -11.00 25.50
N TYR A 18 -23.18 -10.21 25.70
CA TYR A 18 -23.77 -9.33 24.70
C TYR A 18 -22.84 -8.17 24.33
N LYS A 19 -22.22 -7.51 25.32
CA LYS A 19 -21.19 -6.49 25.08
C LYS A 19 -20.00 -7.07 24.31
N ASN A 20 -19.52 -8.26 24.68
CA ASN A 20 -18.45 -8.96 23.96
C ASN A 20 -18.86 -9.33 22.52
N SER A 21 -20.11 -9.74 22.29
CA SER A 21 -20.64 -10.03 20.95
C SER A 21 -20.72 -8.77 20.07
N LYS A 22 -21.22 -7.65 20.63
CA LYS A 22 -21.23 -6.34 19.95
C LYS A 22 -19.83 -5.84 19.64
N TRP A 23 -18.92 -5.92 20.60
CA TRP A 23 -17.53 -5.53 20.43
C TRP A 23 -16.83 -6.39 19.37
N LYS A 24 -17.00 -7.71 19.41
CA LYS A 24 -16.46 -8.63 18.40
C LYS A 24 -17.00 -8.30 16.99
N ARG A 25 -18.30 -8.01 16.88
CA ARG A 25 -18.92 -7.59 15.61
C ARG A 25 -18.36 -6.25 15.12
N PHE A 26 -18.16 -5.29 16.01
CA PHE A 26 -17.52 -4.01 15.69
C PHE A 26 -16.08 -4.20 15.21
N VAL A 27 -15.26 -4.95 15.95
CA VAL A 27 -13.87 -5.24 15.62
C VAL A 27 -13.73 -5.91 14.25
N CYS A 28 -14.58 -6.90 13.95
CA CYS A 28 -14.60 -7.55 12.64
C CYS A 28 -15.11 -6.61 11.53
N ASN A 29 -16.17 -5.85 11.77
CA ASN A 29 -16.76 -4.97 10.76
C ASN A 29 -15.90 -3.75 10.42
N TYR A 30 -15.01 -3.31 11.31
CA TYR A 30 -14.10 -2.18 11.03
C TYR A 30 -12.64 -2.61 10.85
N ARG A 31 -12.37 -3.93 10.85
CA ARG A 31 -11.02 -4.51 10.71
C ARG A 31 -10.01 -3.89 11.67
N VAL A 32 -10.45 -3.61 12.90
CA VAL A 32 -9.69 -2.83 13.90
C VAL A 32 -8.35 -3.47 14.22
N VAL A 33 -8.32 -4.81 14.31
CA VAL A 33 -7.08 -5.56 14.58
C VAL A 33 -6.05 -5.36 13.47
N GLU A 34 -6.48 -5.36 12.22
CA GLU A 34 -5.57 -5.23 11.07
C GLU A 34 -4.99 -3.82 10.99
N PHE A 35 -5.81 -2.79 11.24
CA PHE A 35 -5.32 -1.42 11.41
C PHE A 35 -4.32 -1.31 12.56
N ALA A 36 -4.64 -1.89 13.73
CA ALA A 36 -3.77 -1.84 14.90
C ALA A 36 -2.41 -2.50 14.65
N ILE A 37 -2.39 -3.68 14.02
CA ILE A 37 -1.15 -4.37 13.64
C ILE A 37 -0.35 -3.52 12.64
N SER A 38 -1.01 -2.91 11.67
CA SER A 38 -0.33 -2.07 10.66
C SER A 38 0.29 -0.82 11.29
N VAL A 39 -0.41 -0.15 12.20
CA VAL A 39 0.12 1.00 12.95
C VAL A 39 1.27 0.58 13.87
N LEU A 40 1.16 -0.57 14.54
CA LEU A 40 2.24 -1.11 15.35
C LEU A 40 3.48 -1.42 14.50
N MET A 41 3.30 -1.99 13.31
CA MET A 41 4.37 -2.22 12.34
C MET A 41 5.05 -0.91 11.91
N TYR A 42 4.27 0.16 11.68
CA TYR A 42 4.82 1.50 11.44
C TYR A 42 5.60 2.03 12.65
N GLY A 43 5.08 1.83 13.87
CA GLY A 43 5.78 2.18 15.11
C GLY A 43 7.13 1.48 15.25
N PHE A 44 7.20 0.19 14.91
CA PHE A 44 8.47 -0.54 14.82
C PHE A 44 9.42 0.07 13.78
N ALA A 45 8.92 0.52 12.64
CA ALA A 45 9.73 1.20 11.64
C ALA A 45 10.36 2.51 12.19
N LEU A 46 9.58 3.28 12.95
CA LEU A 46 10.08 4.49 13.63
C LEU A 46 11.11 4.15 14.71
N PHE A 47 10.90 3.07 15.47
CA PHE A 47 11.90 2.57 16.40
C PHE A 47 13.21 2.25 15.68
N PHE A 48 13.15 1.49 14.57
CA PHE A 48 14.34 1.22 13.76
C PHE A 48 15.01 2.52 13.31
N ALA A 49 14.28 3.55 12.88
CA ALA A 49 14.84 4.84 12.47
C ALA A 49 15.70 5.54 13.54
N THR A 50 15.48 5.22 14.82
CA THR A 50 16.28 5.75 15.95
C THR A 50 17.59 4.99 16.20
N ILE A 51 17.69 3.76 15.71
CA ILE A 51 18.88 2.93 15.87
C ILE A 51 20.07 3.56 15.14
N GLN A 52 21.27 3.39 15.70
CA GLN A 52 22.49 3.86 15.08
C GLN A 52 22.71 3.18 13.72
N VAL A 53 23.13 3.98 12.73
CA VAL A 53 23.49 3.47 11.42
C VAL A 53 24.83 2.74 11.50
N ALA A 54 24.96 1.62 10.80
CA ALA A 54 26.20 0.86 10.72
C ALA A 54 27.35 1.76 10.24
N GLN A 55 28.45 1.76 11.00
CA GLN A 55 29.64 2.55 10.69
C GLN A 55 30.57 1.71 9.82
N ARG A 56 30.56 1.98 8.51
CA ARG A 56 31.53 1.40 7.57
C ARG A 56 32.77 2.28 7.50
N GLU A 57 33.92 1.68 7.25
CA GLU A 57 35.13 2.45 6.94
C GLU A 57 34.89 3.34 5.71
N ILE A 58 35.44 4.54 5.75
CA ILE A 58 35.34 5.50 4.65
C ILE A 58 36.18 4.92 3.50
N PRO A 59 35.61 4.78 2.28
CA PRO A 59 36.34 4.21 1.17
C PRO A 59 37.56 5.09 0.84
N ASN A 60 38.71 4.43 0.73
CA ASN A 60 39.98 5.03 0.36
C ASN A 60 40.50 4.35 -0.91
N ILE A 61 41.28 5.10 -1.69
CA ILE A 61 41.94 4.60 -2.88
C ILE A 61 43.43 4.85 -2.69
N GLU A 62 44.20 3.78 -2.53
CA GLU A 62 45.65 3.88 -2.48
C GLU A 62 46.20 4.08 -3.90
N VAL A 63 46.97 5.15 -4.09
CA VAL A 63 47.66 5.48 -5.34
C VAL A 63 49.16 5.36 -5.08
N GLN A 64 49.77 4.29 -5.57
CA GLN A 64 51.21 4.11 -5.49
C GLN A 64 51.90 5.03 -6.51
N LEU A 65 52.78 5.92 -6.01
CA LEU A 65 53.59 6.79 -6.87
C LEU A 65 54.94 6.15 -7.21
N ASN A 66 55.52 5.42 -6.26
CA ASN A 66 56.76 4.66 -6.41
C ASN A 66 56.78 3.48 -5.43
N SER A 67 57.88 2.72 -5.36
CA SER A 67 58.01 1.52 -4.51
C SER A 67 57.99 1.79 -2.99
N THR A 68 58.06 3.05 -2.55
CA THR A 68 58.12 3.44 -1.13
C THR A 68 57.09 4.49 -0.73
N THR A 69 56.34 5.05 -1.68
CA THR A 69 55.47 6.21 -1.49
C THR A 69 54.10 5.95 -2.10
N SER A 70 53.10 5.89 -1.23
CA SER A 70 51.68 5.83 -1.59
C SER A 70 50.98 7.11 -1.14
N LEU A 71 50.01 7.56 -1.93
CA LEU A 71 49.06 8.61 -1.56
C LEU A 71 47.66 8.02 -1.43
N TRP A 72 46.84 8.61 -0.57
CA TRP A 72 45.45 8.21 -0.40
C TRP A 72 44.52 9.21 -1.07
N ALA A 73 43.73 8.72 -2.01
CA ALA A 73 42.68 9.48 -2.65
C ALA A 73 41.31 9.12 -2.07
N ARG A 74 40.44 10.11 -1.98
CA ARG A 74 39.04 9.96 -1.60
C ARG A 74 38.25 9.36 -2.76
N ASP A 75 37.21 8.60 -2.44
CA ASP A 75 36.34 8.00 -3.46
C ASP A 75 35.54 9.10 -4.20
N PRO A 76 35.75 9.28 -5.52
CA PRO A 76 35.07 10.32 -6.29
C PRO A 76 33.55 10.08 -6.40
N THR A 77 33.06 8.86 -6.19
CA THR A 77 31.64 8.52 -6.31
C THR A 77 30.78 9.11 -5.18
N ILE A 78 31.42 9.53 -4.07
CA ILE A 78 30.77 10.13 -2.90
C ILE A 78 31.21 11.58 -2.63
N ASN A 79 31.76 12.23 -3.65
CA ASN A 79 32.29 13.60 -3.60
C ASN A 79 31.46 14.63 -4.41
N ASN A 80 30.19 14.34 -4.67
CA ASN A 80 29.29 15.31 -5.28
C ASN A 80 28.88 16.39 -4.27
N LYS A 81 28.41 17.53 -4.77
CA LYS A 81 27.84 18.60 -3.94
C LYS A 81 26.42 18.23 -3.47
N GLU A 82 26.12 18.51 -2.21
CA GLU A 82 24.76 18.43 -1.67
C GLU A 82 23.87 19.47 -2.37
N MET A 83 22.78 19.00 -2.97
CA MET A 83 21.78 19.87 -3.57
C MET A 83 20.49 19.87 -2.74
N ALA A 84 19.79 20.99 -2.78
CA ALA A 84 18.49 21.11 -2.13
C ALA A 84 17.51 20.09 -2.71
N GLN A 85 16.78 19.39 -1.84
CA GLN A 85 15.81 18.38 -2.26
C GLN A 85 14.65 19.05 -3.02
N GLN A 86 14.46 18.69 -4.30
CA GLN A 86 13.32 19.17 -5.08
C GLN A 86 11.99 18.74 -4.47
N VAL A 87 11.96 17.51 -3.94
CA VAL A 87 10.84 16.96 -3.19
C VAL A 87 11.30 16.62 -1.78
N SER A 88 10.87 17.41 -0.80
CA SER A 88 11.12 17.13 0.61
C SER A 88 10.28 15.95 1.10
N MET A 89 10.74 15.28 2.16
CA MET A 89 10.00 14.18 2.76
C MET A 89 8.62 14.62 3.29
N VAL A 90 8.52 15.82 3.85
CA VAL A 90 7.23 16.37 4.35
C VAL A 90 6.24 16.56 3.21
N SER A 91 6.67 17.19 2.11
CA SER A 91 5.83 17.33 0.92
C SER A 91 5.44 15.98 0.33
N LEU A 92 6.36 15.02 0.33
CA LEU A 92 6.09 13.68 -0.19
C LEU A 92 5.05 12.96 0.66
N ILE A 93 5.15 13.02 2.00
CA ILE A 93 4.16 12.43 2.91
C ILE A 93 2.79 13.11 2.72
N GLY A 94 2.77 14.45 2.64
CA GLY A 94 1.55 15.21 2.43
C GLY A 94 0.83 14.85 1.13
N VAL A 95 1.54 14.83 0.00
CA VAL A 95 0.97 14.44 -1.31
C VAL A 95 0.68 12.94 -1.36
N GLY A 96 1.58 12.12 -0.83
CA GLY A 96 1.51 10.66 -0.82
C GLY A 96 0.33 10.11 -0.02
N ALA A 97 -0.03 10.74 1.10
CA ALA A 97 -1.23 10.40 1.86
C ALA A 97 -2.46 11.15 1.34
N GLY A 98 -2.32 12.44 1.03
CA GLY A 98 -3.43 13.32 0.67
C GLY A 98 -4.07 12.95 -0.67
N ALA A 99 -3.29 12.76 -1.73
CA ALA A 99 -3.83 12.50 -3.06
C ALA A 99 -4.66 11.19 -3.11
N PRO A 100 -4.19 10.05 -2.59
CA PRO A 100 -5.01 8.84 -2.54
C PRO A 100 -6.30 9.00 -1.74
N ILE A 101 -6.25 9.68 -0.58
CA ILE A 101 -7.45 9.92 0.24
C ILE A 101 -8.47 10.75 -0.53
N ILE A 102 -8.04 11.88 -1.09
CA ILE A 102 -8.91 12.79 -1.85
C ILE A 102 -9.53 12.07 -3.05
N ILE A 103 -8.73 11.33 -3.81
CA ILE A 103 -9.19 10.61 -5.00
C ILE A 103 -10.18 9.49 -4.63
N ASN A 104 -9.91 8.73 -3.56
CA ASN A 104 -10.83 7.69 -3.10
C ASN A 104 -12.18 8.28 -2.65
N LEU A 105 -12.15 9.36 -1.86
CA LEU A 105 -13.37 10.05 -1.41
C LEU A 105 -14.15 10.63 -2.60
N PHE A 106 -13.45 11.21 -3.57
CA PHE A 106 -14.08 11.70 -4.79
C PHE A 106 -14.77 10.57 -5.57
N ILE A 107 -14.08 9.45 -5.81
CA ILE A 107 -14.61 8.31 -6.56
C ILE A 107 -15.81 7.65 -5.85
N ASN A 108 -15.79 7.57 -4.52
CA ASN A 108 -16.83 6.90 -3.74
C ASN A 108 -18.05 7.78 -3.41
N TYR A 109 -17.87 9.10 -3.23
CA TYR A 109 -18.95 9.97 -2.73
C TYR A 109 -19.36 11.10 -3.69
N ALA A 110 -18.44 11.62 -4.52
CA ALA A 110 -18.73 12.72 -5.42
C ALA A 110 -19.08 12.23 -6.83
N LEU A 111 -18.26 11.35 -7.40
CA LEU A 111 -18.42 10.85 -8.76
C LEU A 111 -19.77 10.15 -9.03
N PRO A 112 -20.34 9.34 -8.10
CA PRO A 112 -21.65 8.71 -8.30
C PRO A 112 -22.81 9.71 -8.43
N LYS A 113 -22.63 10.96 -7.99
CA LYS A 113 -23.65 12.02 -8.13
C LYS A 113 -23.73 12.58 -9.55
N PHE A 114 -22.66 12.45 -10.33
CA PHE A 114 -22.53 13.02 -11.68
C PHE A 114 -22.44 11.95 -12.78
N HIS A 115 -22.12 10.71 -12.41
CA HIS A 115 -21.88 9.63 -13.36
C HIS A 115 -22.33 8.29 -12.78
N SER A 116 -22.86 7.40 -13.63
CA SER A 116 -23.27 6.04 -13.24
C SER A 116 -22.04 5.18 -12.95
N VAL A 117 -21.56 5.25 -11.72
CA VAL A 117 -20.41 4.50 -11.21
C VAL A 117 -20.88 3.48 -10.18
N ARG A 118 -20.29 2.29 -10.21
CA ARG A 118 -20.57 1.25 -9.21
C ARG A 118 -20.10 1.72 -7.83
N VAL A 119 -21.04 1.78 -6.88
CA VAL A 119 -20.77 2.04 -5.46
C VAL A 119 -20.51 0.71 -4.77
N ILE A 120 -19.37 0.59 -4.09
CA ILE A 120 -18.94 -0.64 -3.44
C ILE A 120 -18.98 -0.43 -1.92
N PRO A 121 -19.67 -1.30 -1.15
CA PRO A 121 -19.72 -1.17 0.29
C PRO A 121 -18.33 -1.36 0.92
N HIS A 122 -18.00 -0.53 1.90
CA HIS A 122 -16.73 -0.57 2.66
C HIS A 122 -15.43 -0.35 1.86
N ASP A 123 -15.51 0.05 0.59
CA ASP A 123 -14.32 0.29 -0.25
C ASP A 123 -13.35 1.32 0.37
N THR A 124 -13.87 2.43 0.91
CA THR A 124 -13.06 3.46 1.57
C THR A 124 -12.23 2.90 2.74
N ARG A 125 -12.83 2.03 3.57
CA ARG A 125 -12.16 1.41 4.72
C ARG A 125 -11.02 0.51 4.24
N ASP A 126 -11.30 -0.35 3.27
CA ASP A 126 -10.33 -1.34 2.78
C ASP A 126 -9.20 -0.66 2.00
N PHE A 127 -9.49 0.42 1.28
CA PHE A 127 -8.49 1.24 0.62
C PHE A 127 -7.54 1.91 1.62
N PHE A 128 -8.08 2.54 2.67
CA PHE A 128 -7.24 3.17 3.70
C PHE A 128 -6.39 2.15 4.45
N LEU A 129 -6.95 0.98 4.77
CA LEU A 129 -6.17 -0.11 5.34
C LEU A 129 -5.02 -0.53 4.41
N THR A 130 -5.31 -0.65 3.11
CA THR A 130 -4.31 -1.02 2.09
C THR A 130 -3.14 -0.04 2.06
N ILE A 131 -3.43 1.28 2.07
CA ILE A 131 -2.39 2.31 2.10
C ILE A 131 -1.57 2.20 3.37
N VAL A 132 -2.23 2.15 4.54
CA VAL A 132 -1.53 2.07 5.84
C VAL A 132 -0.66 0.83 5.90
N GLN A 133 -1.16 -0.33 5.47
CA GLN A 133 -0.37 -1.57 5.40
C GLN A 133 0.84 -1.42 4.48
N SER A 134 0.64 -0.90 3.27
CA SER A 134 1.70 -0.74 2.27
C SER A 134 2.80 0.20 2.77
N THR A 135 2.43 1.37 3.28
CA THR A 135 3.39 2.35 3.81
C THR A 135 4.12 1.82 5.03
N SER A 136 3.43 1.07 5.90
CA SER A 136 4.03 0.49 7.09
C SER A 136 5.09 -0.55 6.74
N MET A 137 4.79 -1.43 5.77
CA MET A 137 5.73 -2.46 5.34
C MET A 137 6.93 -1.86 4.62
N ALA A 138 6.69 -0.91 3.72
CA ALA A 138 7.75 -0.22 3.00
C ALA A 138 8.67 0.58 3.94
N THR A 139 8.09 1.28 4.93
CA THR A 139 8.86 2.07 5.90
C THR A 139 9.67 1.16 6.82
N LEU A 140 9.10 0.07 7.30
CA LEU A 140 9.80 -0.90 8.15
C LEU A 140 11.04 -1.47 7.44
N LEU A 141 10.84 -2.01 6.24
CA LEU A 141 11.94 -2.58 5.45
C LEU A 141 12.99 -1.53 5.12
N THR A 142 12.57 -0.33 4.71
CA THR A 142 13.50 0.76 4.38
C THR A 142 14.35 1.16 5.58
N GLN A 143 13.73 1.43 6.74
CA GLN A 143 14.46 1.88 7.93
C GLN A 143 15.38 0.79 8.48
N PHE A 144 14.89 -0.45 8.53
CA PHE A 144 15.70 -1.61 8.93
C PHE A 144 16.95 -1.74 8.05
N THR A 145 16.78 -1.81 6.72
CA THR A 145 17.90 -1.98 5.79
C THR A 145 18.84 -0.76 5.76
N LYS A 146 18.29 0.44 5.93
CA LYS A 146 19.07 1.69 5.97
C LYS A 146 20.04 1.74 7.14
N ASN A 147 19.59 1.33 8.31
CA ASN A 147 20.47 1.33 9.48
C ASN A 147 21.46 0.16 9.47
N LEU A 148 21.10 -0.97 8.85
CA LEU A 148 22.02 -2.11 8.72
C LEU A 148 23.15 -1.87 7.70
N THR A 149 22.87 -1.15 6.61
CA THR A 149 23.82 -1.08 5.48
C THR A 149 24.88 0.00 5.57
N GLY A 150 24.58 1.16 6.18
CA GLY A 150 25.55 2.24 6.37
C GLY A 150 26.20 2.76 5.08
N ARG A 151 25.50 2.68 3.95
CA ARG A 151 26.04 3.10 2.65
C ARG A 151 26.14 4.62 2.56
N PHE A 152 27.30 5.11 2.13
CA PHE A 152 27.55 6.52 1.87
C PHE A 152 26.70 7.07 0.72
N ARG A 153 26.26 8.31 0.84
CA ARG A 153 25.55 9.07 -0.20
C ARG A 153 26.53 9.64 -1.21
N PRO A 154 26.08 9.95 -2.45
CA PRO A 154 26.93 10.59 -3.46
C PRO A 154 27.52 11.94 -3.00
N CYS A 155 26.88 12.66 -2.09
CA CYS A 155 27.37 13.92 -1.53
C CYS A 155 27.84 13.81 -0.07
N PHE A 156 28.40 12.66 0.33
CA PHE A 156 28.82 12.40 1.70
C PHE A 156 29.82 13.42 2.24
N TYR A 157 30.89 13.71 1.49
CA TYR A 157 31.95 14.61 1.96
C TYR A 157 31.48 16.05 2.15
N ASP A 158 30.51 16.50 1.34
CA ASP A 158 29.91 17.82 1.46
C ASP A 158 28.99 17.88 2.70
N MET A 159 28.11 16.87 2.87
CA MET A 159 27.22 16.78 4.03
C MET A 159 27.96 16.75 5.36
N CYS A 160 29.06 15.98 5.45
CA CYS A 160 29.82 15.85 6.69
C CYS A 160 30.81 16.99 6.93
N GLN A 161 30.90 17.96 6.01
CA GLN A 161 31.86 19.06 6.05
C GLN A 161 33.29 18.53 6.21
N TRP A 162 33.72 17.73 5.23
CA TRP A 162 35.06 17.15 5.24
C TRP A 162 36.15 18.23 5.33
N ASN A 163 37.18 18.03 6.16
CA ASN A 163 38.31 18.95 6.25
C ASN A 163 39.28 18.74 5.06
N TYR A 164 39.39 19.76 4.21
CA TYR A 164 40.25 19.76 3.02
C TYR A 164 41.65 20.34 3.27
N ASP A 165 41.88 20.95 4.43
CA ASP A 165 43.14 21.63 4.74
C ASP A 165 44.25 20.65 5.17
N VAL A 166 43.88 19.39 5.41
CA VAL A 166 44.79 18.34 5.89
C VAL A 166 44.96 17.27 4.80
N VAL A 167 46.21 16.90 4.55
CA VAL A 167 46.52 15.74 3.69
C VAL A 167 46.02 14.48 4.36
N TRP A 168 45.13 13.75 3.69
CA TRP A 168 44.49 12.58 4.26
C TRP A 168 45.42 11.37 4.26
N ASP A 169 45.46 10.66 5.39
CA ASP A 169 46.23 9.42 5.61
C ASP A 169 45.48 8.16 5.16
N GLY A 170 44.29 8.32 4.56
CA GLY A 170 43.44 7.22 4.09
C GLY A 170 42.58 6.58 5.18
N VAL A 171 42.76 6.92 6.45
CA VAL A 171 42.11 6.21 7.58
C VAL A 171 41.38 7.17 8.52
N THR A 172 41.97 8.32 8.81
CA THR A 172 41.44 9.29 9.76
C THR A 172 40.12 9.87 9.26
N ASN A 173 39.10 9.89 10.11
CA ASN A 173 37.84 10.56 9.81
C ASN A 173 38.01 12.08 9.96
N LEU A 174 37.96 12.80 8.84
CA LEU A 174 38.09 14.26 8.79
C LEU A 174 36.74 14.99 8.65
N CYS A 175 35.61 14.31 8.88
CA CYS A 175 34.29 14.95 8.93
C CYS A 175 34.18 15.90 10.14
N GLN A 176 33.71 17.12 9.92
CA GLN A 176 33.51 18.13 10.97
C GLN A 176 32.08 18.11 11.55
N SER A 177 31.11 17.59 10.79
CA SER A 177 29.70 17.53 11.16
C SER A 177 29.24 16.11 11.46
N ALA A 178 29.00 15.79 12.74
CA ALA A 178 28.52 14.48 13.18
C ALA A 178 27.10 14.16 12.67
N SER A 179 26.21 15.17 12.58
CA SER A 179 24.87 15.00 12.01
C SER A 179 24.93 14.77 10.50
N GLY A 180 25.81 15.49 9.81
CA GLY A 180 26.06 15.34 8.39
C GLY A 180 26.63 13.97 8.04
N GLU A 181 27.59 13.48 8.82
CA GLU A 181 28.12 12.12 8.68
C GLU A 181 27.03 11.06 8.88
N LYS A 182 26.22 11.19 9.95
CA LYS A 182 25.14 10.24 10.25
C LYS A 182 24.12 10.18 9.10
N GLU A 183 23.74 11.31 8.52
CA GLU A 183 22.79 11.36 7.40
C GLU A 183 23.44 10.91 6.08
N GLY A 184 24.71 11.26 5.89
CA GLY A 184 25.51 10.85 4.75
C GLY A 184 25.73 9.33 4.66
N ARG A 185 25.66 8.61 5.78
CA ARG A 185 25.73 7.13 5.84
C ARG A 185 24.39 6.42 5.61
N LYS A 186 23.31 7.17 5.37
CA LYS A 186 21.96 6.63 5.20
C LYS A 186 21.53 6.62 3.73
N SER A 187 22.38 6.19 2.80
CA SER A 187 22.01 6.18 1.38
C SER A 187 21.07 5.03 1.00
N PHE A 188 21.45 3.78 1.26
CA PHE A 188 20.69 2.62 0.79
C PHE A 188 19.65 2.14 1.81
N PRO A 189 18.41 1.80 1.44
CA PRO A 189 17.72 2.16 0.20
C PRO A 189 17.10 3.57 0.30
N SER A 190 16.61 4.10 -0.82
CA SER A 190 15.95 5.41 -0.87
C SER A 190 14.57 5.37 -0.22
N GLY A 191 14.39 6.14 0.87
CA GLY A 191 13.11 6.27 1.57
C GLY A 191 12.06 7.06 0.79
N HIS A 192 12.49 8.02 -0.04
CA HIS A 192 11.58 8.76 -0.92
C HIS A 192 11.01 7.84 -2.00
N ALA A 193 11.86 7.03 -2.64
CA ALA A 193 11.42 6.10 -3.67
C ALA A 193 10.48 5.03 -3.08
N SER A 194 10.83 4.43 -1.94
CA SER A 194 9.99 3.39 -1.33
C SER A 194 8.63 3.92 -0.89
N PHE A 195 8.58 5.08 -0.24
CA PHE A 195 7.30 5.69 0.16
C PHE A 195 6.45 6.14 -1.03
N ALA A 196 7.07 6.74 -2.05
CA ALA A 196 6.37 7.18 -3.26
C ALA A 196 5.72 5.99 -3.99
N PHE A 197 6.47 4.90 -4.21
CA PHE A 197 5.91 3.70 -4.83
C PHE A 197 4.89 2.99 -3.94
N ALA A 198 5.09 2.92 -2.62
CA ALA A 198 4.12 2.30 -1.70
C ALA A 198 2.75 3.00 -1.73
N THR A 199 2.72 4.32 -1.80
CA THR A 199 1.46 5.09 -1.83
C THR A 199 0.86 5.18 -3.23
N MET A 200 1.65 5.61 -4.21
CA MET A 200 1.14 5.89 -5.55
C MET A 200 0.84 4.62 -6.33
N LEU A 201 1.58 3.52 -6.14
CA LEU A 201 1.26 2.27 -6.82
C LEU A 201 -0.03 1.66 -6.26
N VAL A 202 -0.31 1.77 -4.95
CA VAL A 202 -1.61 1.39 -4.38
C VAL A 202 -2.73 2.19 -5.04
N LEU A 203 -2.55 3.51 -5.20
CA LEU A 203 -3.52 4.35 -5.88
C LEU A 203 -3.70 3.92 -7.36
N THR A 204 -2.62 3.66 -8.09
CA THR A 204 -2.68 3.15 -9.47
C THR A 204 -3.45 1.82 -9.55
N LEU A 205 -3.13 0.85 -8.69
CA LEU A 205 -3.82 -0.46 -8.66
C LEU A 205 -5.31 -0.30 -8.34
N TYR A 206 -5.64 0.57 -7.39
CA TYR A 206 -7.02 0.92 -7.06
C TYR A 206 -7.77 1.53 -8.25
N LEU A 207 -7.17 2.52 -8.92
CA LEU A 207 -7.76 3.15 -10.10
C LEU A 207 -7.95 2.14 -11.24
N LEU A 208 -6.98 1.25 -11.46
CA LEU A 208 -7.10 0.17 -12.43
C LEU A 208 -8.28 -0.76 -12.11
N GLY A 209 -8.40 -1.21 -10.85
CA GLY A 209 -9.52 -2.02 -10.38
C GLY A 209 -10.87 -1.32 -10.61
N ARG A 210 -11.00 -0.06 -10.20
CA ARG A 210 -12.22 0.74 -10.40
C ARG A 210 -12.52 0.99 -11.88
N SER A 211 -11.51 1.18 -12.71
CA SER A 211 -11.69 1.38 -14.15
C SER A 211 -12.25 0.12 -14.82
N SER A 212 -11.79 -1.07 -14.41
CA SER A 212 -12.25 -2.36 -14.91
C SER A 212 -13.72 -2.60 -14.54
N LEU A 213 -14.10 -2.38 -13.28
CA LEU A 213 -15.48 -2.56 -12.80
C LEU A 213 -16.51 -1.66 -13.47
N ASN A 214 -16.09 -0.48 -13.93
CA ASN A 214 -16.98 0.47 -14.60
C ASN A 214 -17.02 0.27 -16.14
N CYS A 215 -16.27 -0.70 -16.69
CA CYS A 215 -16.16 -0.96 -18.12
C CYS A 215 -16.91 -2.23 -18.57
N GLU A 216 -18.14 -2.45 -18.12
CA GLU A 216 -18.87 -3.71 -18.39
C GLU A 216 -19.50 -3.81 -19.79
N ASN A 217 -19.64 -2.71 -20.54
CA ASN A 217 -20.15 -2.77 -21.92
C ASN A 217 -19.03 -3.00 -22.96
N ARG A 218 -18.82 -4.26 -23.36
CA ARG A 218 -17.91 -4.70 -24.44
C ARG A 218 -18.48 -4.51 -25.85
N SER A 219 -18.79 -3.27 -26.25
CA SER A 219 -19.07 -2.96 -27.66
C SER A 219 -17.80 -2.44 -28.35
N GLU A 220 -17.48 -3.05 -29.50
CA GLU A 220 -16.26 -2.82 -30.28
C GLU A 220 -16.44 -1.65 -31.25
N THR A 221 -15.95 -0.47 -30.86
CA THR A 221 -15.79 0.68 -31.76
C THR A 221 -14.41 1.30 -31.56
N MET A 222 -13.75 1.71 -32.64
CA MET A 222 -12.38 2.28 -32.64
C MET A 222 -12.24 3.50 -31.70
N LEU A 223 -13.25 4.40 -31.71
CA LEU A 223 -13.35 5.55 -30.80
C LEU A 223 -13.43 5.15 -29.31
N ARG A 224 -13.97 3.97 -29.00
CA ARG A 224 -14.04 3.42 -27.63
C ARG A 224 -12.74 2.73 -27.22
N GLY A 225 -11.98 2.18 -28.17
CA GLY A 225 -10.62 1.68 -27.96
C GLY A 225 -9.68 2.79 -27.48
N GLY A 226 -9.67 3.93 -28.16
CA GLY A 226 -8.90 5.11 -27.74
C GLY A 226 -9.26 5.60 -26.33
N ARG A 227 -10.56 5.65 -25.99
CA ARG A 227 -11.02 6.02 -24.64
C ARG A 227 -10.58 5.04 -23.55
N LYS A 228 -10.53 3.74 -23.84
CA LYS A 228 -10.01 2.72 -22.89
C LYS A 228 -8.52 2.90 -22.65
N THR A 229 -7.75 3.11 -23.72
CA THR A 229 -6.31 3.37 -23.62
C THR A 229 -6.01 4.67 -22.86
N LEU A 230 -6.77 5.74 -23.11
CA LEU A 230 -6.64 6.99 -22.35
C LEU A 230 -6.92 6.78 -20.86
N LYS A 231 -7.99 6.05 -20.50
CA LYS A 231 -8.28 5.70 -19.09
C LYS A 231 -7.13 4.92 -18.45
N LEU A 232 -6.53 3.98 -19.19
CA LEU A 232 -5.35 3.24 -18.72
C LEU A 232 -4.21 4.20 -18.39
N PHE A 233 -3.86 5.11 -19.32
CA PHE A 233 -2.83 6.12 -19.07
C PHE A 233 -3.14 7.01 -17.86
N LEU A 234 -4.38 7.46 -17.71
CA LEU A 234 -4.81 8.25 -16.54
C LEU A 234 -4.63 7.48 -15.22
N CYS A 235 -4.88 6.16 -15.21
CA CYS A 235 -4.67 5.33 -14.02
C CYS A 235 -3.19 5.22 -13.62
N PHE A 236 -2.26 5.35 -14.57
CA PHE A 236 -0.80 5.27 -14.32
C PHE A 236 -0.16 6.61 -13.93
N ILE A 237 -0.87 7.74 -14.00
CA ILE A 237 -0.37 9.06 -13.55
C ILE A 237 0.27 9.00 -12.16
N PRO A 238 -0.33 8.38 -11.13
CA PRO A 238 0.30 8.28 -9.81
C PRO A 238 1.67 7.59 -9.85
N THR A 239 1.80 6.49 -10.60
CA THR A 239 3.10 5.80 -10.74
C THR A 239 4.12 6.66 -11.48
N PHE A 240 3.71 7.47 -12.47
CA PHE A 240 4.62 8.43 -13.10
C PHE A 240 5.10 9.49 -12.10
N VAL A 241 4.23 9.97 -11.20
CA VAL A 241 4.61 10.87 -10.11
C VAL A 241 5.63 10.20 -9.17
N ALA A 242 5.44 8.92 -8.83
CA ALA A 242 6.42 8.18 -8.02
C ALA A 242 7.77 8.02 -8.73
N SER A 243 7.78 7.71 -10.03
CA SER A 243 9.00 7.65 -10.84
C SER A 243 9.69 9.01 -10.92
N TRP A 244 8.94 10.10 -11.07
CA TRP A 244 9.49 11.46 -11.03
C TRP A 244 10.19 11.73 -9.70
N VAL A 245 9.52 11.49 -8.56
CA VAL A 245 10.12 11.61 -7.22
C VAL A 245 11.39 10.77 -7.09
N ALA A 246 11.39 9.54 -7.60
CA ALA A 246 12.56 8.67 -7.59
C ALA A 246 13.75 9.27 -8.37
N VAL A 247 13.51 9.81 -9.57
CA VAL A 247 14.54 10.44 -10.42
C VAL A 247 15.13 11.70 -9.76
N THR A 248 14.32 12.52 -9.08
CA THR A 248 14.84 13.70 -8.37
C THR A 248 15.94 13.36 -7.37
N ARG A 249 15.96 12.13 -6.82
CA ARG A 249 16.99 11.70 -5.86
C ARG A 249 18.39 11.55 -6.46
N THR A 250 18.47 11.27 -7.76
CA THR A 250 19.75 11.30 -8.49
C THR A 250 20.12 12.74 -8.81
N ILE A 251 19.17 13.55 -9.27
CA ILE A 251 19.40 14.96 -9.62
C ILE A 251 19.93 15.73 -8.40
N ASP A 252 19.37 15.47 -7.23
CA ASP A 252 19.73 16.16 -5.99
C ASP A 252 21.04 15.62 -5.35
N ASN A 253 21.70 14.61 -5.95
CA ASN A 253 22.86 13.87 -5.40
C ASN A 253 22.62 13.13 -4.07
N TRP A 254 21.37 12.90 -3.68
CA TRP A 254 21.05 12.23 -2.41
C TRP A 254 21.24 10.72 -2.47
N HIS A 255 21.05 10.09 -3.64
CA HIS A 255 21.04 8.64 -3.77
C HIS A 255 21.65 8.14 -5.09
N HIS A 256 22.31 6.98 -5.02
CA HIS A 256 22.73 6.24 -6.21
C HIS A 256 21.53 5.58 -6.88
N TYR A 257 21.66 5.23 -8.17
CA TYR A 257 20.62 4.50 -8.91
C TYR A 257 20.20 3.19 -8.23
N ALA A 258 21.14 2.45 -7.65
CA ALA A 258 20.84 1.20 -6.92
C ALA A 258 20.00 1.45 -5.66
N ASP A 259 20.26 2.54 -4.93
CA ASP A 259 19.49 2.92 -3.74
C ASP A 259 18.03 3.25 -4.11
N ILE A 260 17.86 3.93 -5.25
CA ILE A 260 16.56 4.30 -5.80
C ILE A 260 15.81 3.06 -6.28
N LEU A 261 16.46 2.20 -7.07
CA LEU A 261 15.86 0.96 -7.57
C LEU A 261 15.40 0.05 -6.43
N ALA A 262 16.25 -0.19 -5.43
CA ALA A 262 15.89 -0.99 -4.27
C ALA A 262 14.73 -0.36 -3.47
N GLY A 263 14.75 0.95 -3.27
CA GLY A 263 13.64 1.67 -2.65
C GLY A 263 12.33 1.49 -3.42
N SER A 264 12.34 1.70 -4.74
CA SER A 264 11.18 1.52 -5.61
C SER A 264 10.64 0.08 -5.57
N ILE A 265 11.53 -0.94 -5.57
CA ILE A 265 11.13 -2.35 -5.46
C ILE A 265 10.45 -2.61 -4.10
N ILE A 266 11.03 -2.14 -2.99
CA ILE A 266 10.44 -2.28 -1.65
C ILE A 266 9.04 -1.67 -1.63
N GLY A 267 8.87 -0.46 -2.16
CA GLY A 267 7.59 0.22 -2.25
C GLY A 267 6.58 -0.53 -3.12
N ALA A 268 7.01 -0.96 -4.31
CA ALA A 268 6.15 -1.65 -5.27
C ALA A 268 5.68 -3.02 -4.76
N VAL A 269 6.59 -3.82 -4.20
CA VAL A 269 6.24 -5.10 -3.57
C VAL A 269 5.28 -4.89 -2.41
N SER A 270 5.53 -3.85 -1.60
CA SER A 270 4.64 -3.52 -0.49
C SER A 270 3.24 -3.16 -0.94
N ALA A 271 3.12 -2.33 -1.98
CA ALA A 271 1.85 -1.99 -2.61
C ALA A 271 1.14 -3.22 -3.18
N CYS A 272 1.84 -4.09 -3.92
CA CYS A 272 1.24 -5.28 -4.52
C CYS A 272 0.75 -6.28 -3.47
N LEU A 273 1.52 -6.53 -2.41
CA LEU A 273 1.15 -7.44 -1.33
C LEU A 273 -0.06 -6.90 -0.54
N SER A 274 -0.01 -5.64 -0.12
CA SER A 274 -1.14 -5.02 0.60
C SER A 274 -2.39 -4.94 -0.27
N TYR A 275 -2.26 -4.60 -1.56
CA TYR A 275 -3.39 -4.58 -2.47
C TYR A 275 -4.00 -5.98 -2.62
N SER A 276 -3.18 -7.00 -2.88
CA SER A 276 -3.65 -8.39 -3.06
C SER A 276 -4.27 -8.97 -1.78
N TYR A 277 -3.86 -8.49 -0.61
CA TYR A 277 -4.46 -8.88 0.67
C TYR A 277 -5.87 -8.33 0.86
N ASN A 278 -6.16 -7.15 0.31
CA ASN A 278 -7.44 -6.44 0.52
C ASN A 278 -8.39 -6.52 -0.67
N TYR A 279 -7.86 -6.66 -1.88
CA TYR A 279 -8.59 -6.55 -3.14
C TYR A 279 -8.33 -7.75 -4.04
N SER A 280 -9.36 -8.13 -4.79
CA SER A 280 -9.24 -9.10 -5.86
C SER A 280 -8.31 -8.59 -6.97
N SER A 281 -7.56 -9.53 -7.55
CA SER A 281 -6.62 -9.27 -8.65
C SER A 281 -7.23 -8.44 -9.78
N ILE A 282 -6.49 -7.43 -10.25
CA ILE A 282 -6.90 -6.57 -11.37
C ILE A 282 -7.07 -7.32 -12.69
N TYR A 283 -6.50 -8.53 -12.79
CA TYR A 283 -6.60 -9.38 -13.99
C TYR A 283 -7.89 -10.22 -14.02
N HIS A 284 -8.64 -10.27 -12.93
CA HIS A 284 -9.88 -11.04 -12.89
C HIS A 284 -11.05 -10.24 -13.49
N SER A 285 -11.54 -10.70 -14.65
CA SER A 285 -12.55 -9.99 -15.45
C SER A 285 -13.87 -9.65 -14.73
N GLN A 286 -14.30 -10.45 -13.75
CA GLN A 286 -15.61 -10.29 -13.08
C GLN A 286 -15.52 -9.59 -11.71
N HIS A 287 -14.35 -9.64 -11.06
CA HIS A 287 -14.20 -9.18 -9.66
C HIS A 287 -12.99 -8.27 -9.43
N ALA A 288 -12.31 -7.80 -10.48
CA ALA A 288 -11.14 -6.93 -10.36
C ALA A 288 -11.39 -5.73 -9.45
N GLY A 289 -10.59 -5.56 -8.39
CA GLY A 289 -10.73 -4.41 -7.48
C GLY A 289 -11.94 -4.43 -6.56
N VAL A 290 -12.63 -5.57 -6.41
CA VAL A 290 -13.63 -5.75 -5.34
C VAL A 290 -12.91 -6.12 -4.03
N PRO A 291 -13.28 -5.53 -2.88
CA PRO A 291 -12.74 -5.92 -1.59
C PRO A 291 -13.02 -7.39 -1.24
N LEU A 292 -11.97 -8.14 -0.87
CA LEU A 292 -12.04 -9.60 -0.67
C LEU A 292 -12.92 -10.00 0.51
N GLN A 293 -12.89 -9.26 1.61
CA GLN A 293 -13.64 -9.66 2.82
C GLN A 293 -15.15 -9.55 2.63
N GLY A 294 -15.63 -8.58 1.83
CA GLY A 294 -17.04 -8.49 1.44
C GLY A 294 -17.46 -9.67 0.56
N TYR A 295 -16.60 -10.07 -0.38
CA TYR A 295 -16.83 -11.23 -1.25
C TYR A 295 -16.92 -12.54 -0.45
N HIS A 296 -15.95 -12.82 0.44
CA HIS A 296 -15.94 -14.05 1.23
C HIS A 296 -17.09 -14.12 2.25
N ALA A 297 -17.46 -12.99 2.87
CA ALA A 297 -18.59 -12.96 3.80
C ALA A 297 -19.93 -13.25 3.09
N SER A 298 -20.15 -12.70 1.89
CA SER A 298 -21.35 -12.95 1.09
C SER A 298 -21.38 -14.37 0.51
N SER A 299 -20.25 -14.87 0.00
CA SER A 299 -20.15 -16.26 -0.48
C SER A 299 -20.47 -17.28 0.63
N LYS A 300 -19.94 -17.06 1.84
CA LYS A 300 -20.24 -17.89 3.02
C LYS A 300 -21.69 -17.77 3.47
N ARG A 301 -22.33 -16.60 3.32
CA ARG A 301 -23.76 -16.43 3.60
C ARG A 301 -24.60 -17.24 2.61
N ASN A 302 -24.30 -17.15 1.32
CA ASN A 302 -25.02 -17.89 0.27
C ASN A 302 -24.85 -19.41 0.40
N SER A 303 -23.65 -19.90 0.79
CA SER A 303 -23.44 -21.32 1.05
C SER A 303 -24.22 -21.83 2.28
N THR A 304 -24.37 -21.00 3.31
CA THR A 304 -25.12 -21.35 4.54
C THR A 304 -26.63 -21.33 4.29
N THR A 305 -27.12 -20.39 3.47
CA THR A 305 -28.54 -20.36 3.04
C THR A 305 -28.86 -21.56 2.14
N SER A 306 -27.94 -21.97 1.27
CA SER A 306 -28.10 -23.16 0.43
C SER A 306 -28.04 -24.48 1.21
N SER A 307 -27.30 -24.55 2.33
CA SER A 307 -27.25 -25.77 3.16
C SER A 307 -28.42 -25.89 4.15
N SER A 308 -29.14 -24.80 4.41
CA SER A 308 -30.30 -24.78 5.32
C SER A 308 -31.61 -25.21 4.64
N GLY A 309 -31.59 -25.46 3.32
CA GLY A 309 -32.74 -25.88 2.52
C GLY A 309 -32.84 -27.38 2.23
N ILE A 310 -31.93 -28.22 2.77
CA ILE A 310 -32.02 -29.68 2.59
C ILE A 310 -32.81 -30.26 3.77
N THR A 311 -34.14 -30.19 3.68
CA THR A 311 -35.04 -31.00 4.51
C THR A 311 -35.08 -32.40 3.91
N TYR A 312 -34.68 -33.42 4.69
CA TYR A 312 -34.86 -34.83 4.32
C TYR A 312 -36.36 -35.14 4.22
N ALA A 313 -36.88 -35.23 2.99
CA ALA A 313 -38.16 -35.88 2.75
C ALA A 313 -37.91 -37.39 2.66
N SER A 314 -38.46 -38.13 3.62
CA SER A 314 -38.50 -39.58 3.64
C SER A 314 -39.60 -40.11 2.70
N SER A 315 -39.45 -41.38 2.32
CA SER A 315 -40.40 -42.35 1.73
C SER A 315 -40.76 -42.26 0.24
N ASP A 316 -40.28 -43.29 -0.47
CA ASP A 316 -40.96 -44.18 -1.44
C ASP A 316 -41.88 -43.59 -2.52
N ALA A 317 -41.41 -43.61 -3.78
CA ALA A 317 -42.13 -44.21 -4.91
C ALA A 317 -41.31 -44.19 -6.22
N PHE A 318 -41.47 -45.28 -6.96
CA PHE A 318 -40.93 -45.67 -8.25
C PHE A 318 -41.33 -44.72 -9.42
N GLY A 319 -40.49 -44.56 -10.44
CA GLY A 319 -40.93 -44.14 -11.80
C GLY A 319 -40.04 -43.13 -12.55
N GLN A 320 -39.61 -43.49 -13.75
CA GLN A 320 -38.78 -42.72 -14.71
C GLN A 320 -39.43 -41.40 -15.17
N GLU A 321 -38.62 -40.36 -15.42
CA GLU A 321 -38.20 -39.90 -16.76
C GLU A 321 -37.47 -38.54 -16.65
N GLY A 322 -36.39 -38.41 -17.43
CA GLY A 322 -35.47 -37.28 -17.36
C GLY A 322 -35.96 -36.04 -18.12
N VAL A 323 -35.78 -34.87 -17.52
CA VAL A 323 -35.71 -33.59 -18.22
C VAL A 323 -34.52 -32.80 -17.69
N SER A 324 -33.50 -32.65 -18.54
CA SER A 324 -32.33 -31.80 -18.31
C SER A 324 -32.76 -30.32 -18.27
N ARG A 325 -32.70 -29.68 -17.11
CA ARG A 325 -32.83 -28.22 -16.97
C ARG A 325 -31.44 -27.58 -16.90
N LYS A 326 -31.15 -26.72 -17.89
CA LYS A 326 -30.01 -25.79 -17.91
C LYS A 326 -29.94 -24.97 -16.61
N PRO A 327 -28.74 -24.69 -16.07
CA PRO A 327 -28.60 -23.75 -14.96
C PRO A 327 -28.91 -22.33 -15.43
N THR A 328 -29.84 -21.68 -14.74
CA THR A 328 -30.20 -20.27 -14.88
C THR A 328 -29.04 -19.39 -14.43
N ASN A 329 -28.69 -18.40 -15.26
CA ASN A 329 -27.76 -17.31 -14.94
C ASN A 329 -28.19 -16.60 -13.65
N ASP A 330 -27.41 -16.78 -12.58
CA ASP A 330 -27.60 -16.08 -11.32
C ASP A 330 -27.02 -14.66 -11.47
N HIS A 331 -27.91 -13.66 -11.60
CA HIS A 331 -27.55 -12.26 -11.63
C HIS A 331 -26.97 -11.87 -10.26
N SER A 332 -25.73 -11.39 -10.26
CA SER A 332 -25.01 -10.93 -9.06
C SER A 332 -25.78 -9.86 -8.25
N ASP A 333 -26.18 -10.20 -7.03
CA ASP A 333 -26.83 -9.37 -5.99
C ASP A 333 -26.00 -8.15 -5.49
N TYR A 334 -24.92 -7.78 -6.17
CA TYR A 334 -23.99 -6.72 -5.74
C TYR A 334 -24.31 -5.34 -6.34
N ILE A 335 -25.50 -5.15 -6.92
CA ILE A 335 -25.79 -4.00 -7.79
C ILE A 335 -26.96 -3.19 -7.22
N VAL A 336 -26.66 -2.11 -6.48
CA VAL A 336 -27.64 -1.04 -6.27
C VAL A 336 -27.46 -0.02 -7.38
N ASN A 337 -28.28 -0.16 -8.43
CA ASN A 337 -28.38 0.82 -9.49
C ASN A 337 -29.29 1.96 -8.99
N VAL A 338 -28.72 3.12 -8.67
CA VAL A 338 -29.43 4.24 -8.02
C VAL A 338 -30.48 4.92 -8.94
N HIS A 339 -30.65 4.44 -10.18
CA HIS A 339 -31.53 5.08 -11.17
C HIS A 339 -32.87 4.38 -11.48
N HIS A 340 -33.24 3.29 -10.80
CA HIS A 340 -34.61 2.76 -10.92
C HIS A 340 -35.47 3.15 -9.71
N GLY A 341 -35.96 4.39 -9.76
CA GLY A 341 -36.91 4.95 -8.82
C GLY A 341 -37.79 6.00 -9.47
N ALA A 342 -38.41 5.68 -10.62
CA ALA A 342 -39.55 6.42 -11.17
C ALA A 342 -40.20 5.60 -12.29
N THR A 343 -41.54 5.58 -12.33
CA THR A 343 -42.46 4.83 -13.23
C THR A 343 -42.66 3.36 -12.80
N ARG A 344 -43.84 2.87 -12.42
CA ARG A 344 -45.21 3.12 -12.92
C ARG A 344 -46.25 2.73 -11.86
N SER A 345 -47.19 3.63 -11.52
CA SER A 345 -48.54 3.28 -11.06
C SER A 345 -49.53 3.79 -12.11
N GLY A 346 -50.56 3.00 -12.42
CA GLY A 346 -51.61 3.30 -13.41
C GLY A 346 -51.36 2.53 -14.73
N ASN A 347 -52.26 1.69 -15.23
CA ASN A 347 -53.71 1.52 -15.02
C ASN A 347 -54.07 0.08 -14.69
#